data_AF-A0A1Q3SQM3-F1
#
_entry.id   AF-A0A1Q3SQM3-F1
#
_cell.length_a   1.000
_cell.length_b   1.000
_cell.length_c   1.000
_cell.angle_alpha   90.00
_cell.angle_beta   90.00
_cell.angle_gamma   90.00
#
_symmetry.space_group_name_H-M   'P 1'
#
loop_
_entity.id
_entity.type
_entity.pdbx_description
1 polymer ?
#
loop_
_entity_poly.entity_id
_entity_poly.type
_entity_poly.pdbx_seq_one_letter_code
_entity_poly.pdbx_strand_id
1 'polypeptide(L)'
;MAAKVGSARWLIISLLLLSAIPLTAGAYRLSELIRGAEVTPANARFFESPAPVVVHIVGAAVYVILGSFQFATRFRQRRPGWHRRVGRFLVGCGLLVGLSGVWMTLFYPVPAGSGGGLLLFAFRLVFGSAMVVSIVLGFNAIRQGTVAQHRAWMMRGYAIGLGAGTQVFTQMIGELIAGKPDEVSRALLMGAGWVINLAVAEWAIRHRSRKQQAFPNRTAI
;
A
#
# COMPACT_ATOMS: atom_id res chain seq x y z
N MET A 1 25.94 -19.03 0.43
CA MET A 1 24.68 -18.81 1.20
C MET A 1 24.48 -17.37 1.69
N ALA A 2 25.53 -16.55 1.89
CA ALA A 2 25.43 -15.17 2.39
C ALA A 2 24.71 -14.17 1.45
N ALA A 3 24.85 -14.30 0.12
CA ALA A 3 24.27 -13.35 -0.84
C ALA A 3 22.73 -13.28 -0.84
N LYS A 4 22.02 -14.39 -0.56
CA LYS A 4 20.55 -14.41 -0.47
C LYS A 4 20.01 -13.81 0.84
N VAL A 5 20.83 -13.75 1.89
CA VAL A 5 20.46 -13.21 3.20
C VAL A 5 20.40 -11.69 3.18
N GLY A 6 21.32 -11.03 2.45
CA GLY A 6 21.32 -9.58 2.27
C GLY A 6 20.05 -9.09 1.56
N SER A 7 19.67 -9.74 0.45
CA SER A 7 18.55 -9.30 -0.39
C SER A 7 17.20 -9.22 0.35
N ALA A 8 16.86 -10.20 1.20
CA ALA A 8 15.59 -10.16 1.94
C ALA A 8 15.56 -9.10 3.04
N ARG A 9 16.70 -8.85 3.70
CA ARG A 9 16.83 -7.81 4.73
C ARG A 9 16.72 -6.41 4.11
N TRP A 10 17.43 -6.19 3.00
CA TRP A 10 17.36 -4.94 2.26
C TRP A 10 15.95 -4.66 1.74
N LEU A 11 15.24 -5.67 1.23
CA LEU A 11 13.84 -5.51 0.83
C LEU A 11 12.96 -5.00 1.98
N ILE A 12 13.03 -5.64 3.15
CA ILE A 12 12.25 -5.19 4.32
C ILE A 12 12.60 -3.75 4.68
N ILE A 13 13.89 -3.43 4.78
CA ILE A 13 14.36 -2.08 5.11
C ILE A 13 13.84 -1.06 4.10
N SER A 14 13.95 -1.33 2.80
CA SER A 14 13.46 -0.43 1.75
C SER A 14 11.95 -0.20 1.86
N LEU A 15 11.16 -1.25 2.13
CA LEU A 15 9.71 -1.11 2.29
C LEU A 15 9.34 -0.31 3.55
N LEU A 16 10.08 -0.49 4.65
CA LEU A 16 9.87 0.28 5.89
C LEU A 16 10.32 1.74 5.75
N LEU A 17 11.42 2.01 5.05
CA LEU A 17 11.86 3.37 4.76
C LEU A 17 10.84 4.09 3.87
N LEU A 18 10.34 3.40 2.84
CA LEU A 18 9.31 3.94 1.95
C LEU A 18 8.00 4.26 2.70
N SER A 19 7.68 3.55 3.78
CA SER A 19 6.50 3.83 4.61
C SER A 19 6.75 4.83 5.74
N ALA A 20 7.99 5.25 6.02
CA ALA A 20 8.29 6.08 7.19
C ALA A 20 7.54 7.42 7.16
N ILE A 21 7.61 8.16 6.04
CA ILE A 21 6.95 9.47 5.90
C ILE A 21 5.42 9.37 6.05
N PRO A 22 4.70 8.49 5.33
CA PRO A 22 3.24 8.39 5.52
C PRO A 22 2.85 7.89 6.91
N LEU A 23 3.67 7.05 7.56
CA LEU A 23 3.45 6.65 8.96
C LEU A 23 3.56 7.84 9.91
N THR A 24 4.57 8.69 9.74
CA THR A 24 4.73 9.91 10.54
C THR A 24 3.58 10.88 10.31
N ALA A 25 3.17 11.09 9.06
CA ALA A 25 2.03 11.95 8.72
C ALA A 25 0.72 11.42 9.34
N GLY A 26 0.51 10.09 9.32
CA GLY A 26 -0.61 9.44 9.98
C GLY A 26 -0.59 9.60 11.49
N ALA A 27 0.57 9.40 12.14
CA ALA A 27 0.73 9.59 13.58
C ALA A 27 0.45 11.05 13.99
N TYR A 28 0.94 12.02 13.21
CA TYR A 28 0.64 13.43 13.41
C TYR A 28 -0.87 13.70 13.34
N ARG A 29 -1.56 13.18 12.31
CA ARG A 29 -3.03 13.31 12.17
C ARG A 29 -3.79 12.71 13.35
N LEU A 30 -3.40 11.54 13.83
CA LEU A 30 -4.02 10.93 15.02
C LEU A 30 -3.80 11.81 16.26
N SER A 31 -2.62 12.42 16.38
CA SER A 31 -2.31 13.29 17.51
C SER A 31 -3.14 14.58 17.51
N GLU A 32 -3.44 15.14 16.33
CA GLU A 32 -4.34 16.29 16.19
C GLU A 32 -5.77 15.95 16.66
N LEU A 33 -6.27 14.77 16.29
CA LEU A 33 -7.60 14.30 16.70
C LEU A 33 -7.68 14.06 18.22
N ILE A 34 -6.65 13.44 18.80
CA ILE A 34 -6.61 13.14 20.25
C ILE A 34 -6.51 14.41 21.08
N ARG A 35 -5.74 15.40 20.64
CA ARG A 35 -5.50 16.64 21.39
C ARG A 35 -6.54 17.72 21.15
N GLY A 36 -7.47 17.52 20.20
CA GLY A 36 -8.45 18.54 19.84
C GLY A 36 -7.79 19.76 19.20
N ALA A 37 -6.92 19.55 18.21
CA ALA A 37 -6.28 20.66 17.49
C ALA A 37 -7.33 21.59 16.83
N GLU A 38 -6.92 22.82 16.53
CA GLU A 38 -7.79 23.82 15.89
C GLU A 38 -8.41 23.28 14.59
N VAL A 39 -9.74 23.43 14.49
CA VAL A 39 -10.49 23.00 13.31
C VAL A 39 -10.40 24.07 12.24
N THR A 40 -9.85 23.69 11.09
CA THR A 40 -9.68 24.53 9.90
C THR A 40 -10.43 23.91 8.72
N PRO A 41 -10.73 24.65 7.64
CA PRO A 41 -11.33 24.07 6.43
C PRO A 41 -10.53 22.90 5.85
N ALA A 42 -9.20 22.90 6.06
CA ALA A 42 -8.31 21.85 5.58
C ALA A 42 -8.37 20.55 6.39
N ASN A 43 -8.89 20.55 7.62
CA ASN A 43 -8.95 19.37 8.49
C ASN A 43 -10.36 19.02 9.02
N ALA A 44 -11.36 19.88 8.86
CA ALA A 44 -12.71 19.74 9.41
C ALA A 44 -13.33 18.35 9.22
N ARG A 45 -13.26 17.81 7.99
CA ARG A 45 -13.74 16.46 7.65
C ARG A 45 -13.23 15.33 8.56
N PHE A 46 -12.02 15.47 9.11
CA PHE A 46 -11.42 14.47 10.00
C PHE A 46 -11.98 14.57 11.42
N PHE A 47 -12.42 15.75 11.85
CA PHE A 47 -13.05 15.97 13.15
C PHE A 47 -14.55 15.66 13.12
N GLU A 48 -15.22 15.97 12.01
CA GLU A 48 -16.64 15.65 11.79
C GLU A 48 -16.88 14.13 11.69
N SER A 49 -15.97 13.42 11.04
CA SER A 49 -16.05 11.96 10.90
C SER A 49 -14.66 11.32 11.09
N PRO A 50 -14.22 11.12 12.34
CA PRO A 50 -12.86 10.63 12.64
C PRO A 50 -12.69 9.13 12.39
N ALA A 51 -13.75 8.34 12.52
CA ALA A 51 -13.64 6.87 12.47
C ALA A 51 -13.00 6.34 11.18
N PRO A 52 -13.36 6.79 9.95
CA PRO A 52 -12.76 6.30 8.72
C PRO A 52 -11.25 6.56 8.65
N VAL A 53 -10.80 7.78 8.98
CA VAL A 53 -9.38 8.14 8.93
C VAL A 53 -8.57 7.43 10.01
N VAL A 54 -9.12 7.23 11.22
CA VAL A 54 -8.47 6.47 12.29
C VAL A 54 -8.30 5.00 11.89
N VAL A 55 -9.36 4.36 11.40
CA VAL A 55 -9.31 2.98 10.89
C VAL A 55 -8.30 2.84 9.76
N HIS A 56 -8.29 3.81 8.84
CA HIS A 56 -7.36 3.83 7.73
C HIS A 56 -5.89 3.92 8.20
N ILE A 57 -5.56 4.87 9.07
CA ILE A 57 -4.19 5.10 9.54
C ILE A 57 -3.68 3.91 10.34
N VAL A 58 -4.44 3.44 11.33
CA VAL A 58 -4.03 2.32 12.19
C VAL A 58 -3.93 1.04 11.37
N GLY A 59 -4.92 0.78 10.52
CA GLY A 59 -4.92 -0.35 9.60
C GLY A 59 -3.72 -0.32 8.67
N ALA A 60 -3.41 0.85 8.08
CA ALA A 60 -2.31 1.02 7.13
C ALA A 60 -0.98 0.82 7.82
N ALA A 61 -0.80 1.36 9.03
CA ALA A 61 0.44 1.21 9.78
C ALA A 61 0.75 -0.25 10.07
N VAL A 62 -0.22 -0.99 10.59
CA VAL A 62 -0.09 -2.43 10.82
C VAL A 62 0.17 -3.17 9.50
N TYR A 63 -0.57 -2.81 8.45
CA TYR A 63 -0.51 -3.47 7.16
C TYR A 63 0.87 -3.37 6.50
N VAL A 64 1.44 -2.15 6.42
CA VAL A 64 2.74 -1.93 5.78
C VAL A 64 3.89 -2.46 6.64
N ILE A 65 3.84 -2.29 7.97
CA ILE A 65 4.91 -2.75 8.84
C ILE A 65 4.98 -4.28 8.83
N LEU A 66 3.90 -4.98 9.20
CA LEU A 66 3.91 -6.44 9.26
C LEU A 66 3.94 -7.09 7.86
N GLY A 67 3.35 -6.42 6.86
CA GLY A 67 3.34 -6.88 5.48
C GLY A 67 4.74 -6.93 4.85
N SER A 68 5.63 -5.99 5.17
CA SER A 68 7.02 -6.00 4.69
C SER A 68 7.74 -7.32 4.97
N PHE A 69 7.51 -7.91 6.14
CA PHE A 69 8.08 -9.19 6.56
C PHE A 69 7.43 -10.40 5.86
N GLN A 70 6.21 -10.28 5.32
CA GLN A 70 5.54 -11.38 4.60
C GLN A 70 6.21 -11.69 3.26
N PHE A 71 6.87 -10.70 2.64
CA PHE A 71 7.59 -10.87 1.36
C PHE A 71 8.98 -11.47 1.53
N ALA A 72 9.52 -11.50 2.75
CA ALA A 72 10.82 -12.09 3.03
C ALA A 72 10.77 -13.63 2.98
N THR A 73 11.37 -14.20 1.93
CA THR A 73 11.36 -15.66 1.69
C THR A 73 11.87 -16.47 2.89
N ARG A 74 12.84 -15.94 3.65
CA ARG A 74 13.42 -16.58 4.85
C ARG A 74 12.40 -16.73 5.98
N PHE A 75 11.60 -15.71 6.25
CA PHE A 75 10.59 -15.76 7.31
C PHE A 75 9.50 -16.78 6.98
N ARG A 76 9.06 -16.79 5.72
CA ARG A 76 8.07 -17.76 5.24
C ARG A 76 8.55 -19.21 5.35
N GLN A 77 9.83 -19.48 5.06
CA GLN A 77 10.40 -20.83 5.14
C GLN A 77 10.68 -21.28 6.57
N ARG A 78 11.19 -20.38 7.43
CA ARG A 78 11.57 -20.73 8.81
C ARG A 78 10.41 -20.75 9.80
N ARG A 79 9.38 -19.91 9.58
CA ARG A 79 8.22 -19.81 10.49
C ARG A 79 6.90 -19.77 9.70
N PRO A 80 6.51 -20.87 9.03
CA PRO A 80 5.31 -20.91 8.19
C PRO A 80 4.02 -20.65 9.00
N GLY A 81 3.93 -21.09 10.25
CA GLY A 81 2.78 -20.81 11.13
C GLY A 81 2.62 -19.33 11.48
N TRP A 82 3.73 -18.59 11.60
CA TRP A 82 3.70 -17.13 11.79
C TRP A 82 3.22 -16.43 10.52
N HIS A 83 3.76 -16.80 9.35
CA HIS A 83 3.34 -16.27 8.05
C HIS A 83 1.83 -16.46 7.82
N ARG A 84 1.28 -17.63 8.15
CA ARG A 84 -0.16 -17.90 8.00
C ARG A 84 -1.03 -17.07 8.95
N ARG A 85 -0.66 -16.99 10.24
CA ARG A 85 -1.43 -16.23 11.24
C ARG A 85 -1.41 -14.73 10.95
N VAL A 86 -0.21 -14.17 10.77
CA VAL A 86 -0.04 -12.75 10.45
C VAL A 86 -0.63 -12.42 9.08
N GLY A 87 -0.47 -13.30 8.09
CA GLY A 87 -1.09 -13.12 6.77
C GLY A 87 -2.61 -13.01 6.81
N ARG A 88 -3.30 -13.84 7.61
CA ARG A 88 -4.77 -13.73 7.78
C ARG A 88 -5.19 -12.45 8.48
N PHE A 89 -4.45 -12.06 9.52
CA PHE A 89 -4.69 -10.79 10.21
C PHE A 89 -4.51 -9.60 9.24
N LEU A 90 -3.44 -9.63 8.43
CA LEU A 90 -3.14 -8.62 7.42
C LEU A 90 -4.17 -8.53 6.30
N VAL A 91 -4.87 -9.63 5.95
CA VAL A 91 -6.02 -9.56 5.03
C VAL A 91 -7.10 -8.65 5.61
N GLY A 92 -7.46 -8.84 6.89
CA GLY A 92 -8.41 -7.97 7.58
C GLY A 92 -7.95 -6.51 7.61
N CYS A 93 -6.71 -6.26 8.04
CA CYS A 93 -6.15 -4.90 8.06
C CYS A 93 -6.16 -4.25 6.67
N GLY A 94 -5.72 -4.96 5.63
CA GLY A 94 -5.66 -4.42 4.27
C GLY A 94 -7.05 -4.13 3.69
N LEU A 95 -8.06 -4.95 4.01
CA LEU A 95 -9.44 -4.66 3.64
C LEU A 95 -9.97 -3.42 4.36
N LEU A 96 -9.69 -3.26 5.66
CA LEU A 96 -10.05 -2.05 6.39
C LEU A 96 -9.40 -0.81 5.79
N VAL A 97 -8.13 -0.86 5.39
CA VAL A 97 -7.43 0.24 4.71
C VAL A 97 -8.12 0.58 3.38
N GLY A 98 -8.32 -0.42 2.52
CA GLY A 98 -8.90 -0.20 1.20
C GLY A 98 -10.32 0.34 1.28
N LEU A 99 -11.18 -0.26 2.12
CA LEU A 99 -12.57 0.14 2.29
C LEU A 99 -12.71 1.51 2.94
N SER A 100 -11.93 1.81 3.99
CA SER A 100 -11.93 3.16 4.59
C SER A 100 -11.39 4.21 3.63
N GLY A 101 -10.40 3.87 2.79
CA GLY A 101 -9.87 4.78 1.76
C GLY A 101 -10.89 5.09 0.67
N VAL A 102 -11.61 4.08 0.19
CA VAL A 102 -12.73 4.26 -0.75
C VAL A 102 -13.85 5.07 -0.11
N TRP A 103 -14.22 4.76 1.13
CA TRP A 103 -15.23 5.51 1.88
C TRP A 103 -14.87 6.99 2.01
N MET A 104 -13.66 7.29 2.49
CA MET A 104 -13.18 8.68 2.58
C MET A 104 -13.19 9.38 1.22
N THR A 105 -12.91 8.66 0.13
CA THR A 105 -12.95 9.24 -1.22
C THR A 105 -14.37 9.63 -1.62
N LEU A 106 -15.37 8.81 -1.28
CA LEU A 106 -16.77 9.03 -1.65
C LEU A 106 -17.50 10.04 -0.77
N PHE A 107 -17.17 10.10 0.53
CA PHE A 107 -17.99 10.79 1.52
C PHE A 107 -17.31 11.99 2.19
N TYR A 108 -15.98 12.12 2.13
CA TYR A 108 -15.37 13.34 2.63
C TYR A 108 -15.55 14.49 1.64
N PRO A 109 -15.92 15.69 2.12
CA PRO A 109 -15.95 16.86 1.27
C PRO A 109 -14.54 17.16 0.78
N VAL A 110 -14.40 17.47 -0.51
CA VAL A 110 -13.15 17.92 -1.10
C VAL A 110 -12.93 19.36 -0.65
N PRO A 111 -11.87 19.67 0.13
CA PRO A 111 -11.62 21.04 0.53
C PRO A 111 -11.27 21.89 -0.70
N ALA A 112 -11.82 23.09 -0.78
CA ALA A 112 -11.49 24.06 -1.83
C ALA A 112 -9.97 24.28 -1.89
N GLY A 113 -9.39 24.26 -3.09
CA GLY A 113 -7.95 24.46 -3.31
C GLY A 113 -7.04 23.31 -2.88
N SER A 114 -7.57 22.18 -2.40
CA SER A 114 -6.75 21.03 -1.97
C SER A 114 -6.19 20.17 -3.12
N GLY A 115 -6.45 20.53 -4.37
CA GLY A 115 -6.07 19.74 -5.55
C GLY A 115 -6.75 18.37 -5.59
N GLY A 116 -7.97 18.28 -5.04
CA GLY A 116 -8.80 17.08 -4.95
C GLY A 116 -9.73 16.88 -6.15
N GLY A 117 -9.26 17.25 -7.34
CA GLY A 117 -10.03 17.22 -8.57
C GLY A 117 -10.63 15.89 -8.94
N LEU A 118 -11.55 15.92 -9.91
CA LEU A 118 -12.22 14.73 -10.46
C LEU A 118 -11.23 13.62 -10.84
N LEU A 119 -10.05 13.98 -11.36
CA LEU A 119 -9.01 13.03 -11.72
C LEU A 119 -8.42 12.32 -10.48
N LEU A 120 -8.10 13.06 -9.42
CA LEU A 120 -7.57 12.46 -8.19
C LEU A 120 -8.65 11.61 -7.48
N PHE A 121 -9.91 12.06 -7.52
CA PHE A 121 -11.04 11.27 -7.06
C PHE A 121 -11.12 9.93 -7.79
N ALA A 122 -11.06 9.94 -9.12
CA ALA A 122 -11.09 8.73 -9.94
C ALA A 122 -9.91 7.80 -9.63
N PHE A 123 -8.69 8.34 -9.51
CA PHE A 123 -7.52 7.53 -9.14
C PHE A 123 -7.67 6.88 -7.78
N ARG A 124 -8.10 7.62 -6.74
CA ARG A 124 -8.31 7.06 -5.41
C ARG A 124 -9.36 5.95 -5.41
N LEU A 125 -10.46 6.13 -6.16
CA LEU A 125 -11.51 5.13 -6.29
C LEU A 125 -10.99 3.87 -6.98
N VAL A 126 -10.29 4.02 -8.10
CA VAL A 126 -9.71 2.91 -8.88
C VAL A 126 -8.67 2.15 -8.05
N PHE A 127 -7.67 2.84 -7.50
CA PHE A 127 -6.60 2.17 -6.76
C PHE A 127 -7.10 1.60 -5.43
N GLY A 128 -7.93 2.33 -4.69
CA GLY A 128 -8.53 1.83 -3.45
C GLY A 128 -9.35 0.55 -3.69
N SER A 129 -10.19 0.54 -4.72
CA SER A 129 -10.98 -0.65 -5.09
C SER A 129 -10.09 -1.79 -5.59
N ALA A 130 -9.07 -1.49 -6.41
CA ALA A 130 -8.12 -2.47 -6.91
C ALA A 130 -7.31 -3.13 -5.77
N MET A 131 -7.00 -2.39 -4.71
CA MET A 131 -6.39 -2.95 -3.50
C MET A 131 -7.31 -3.97 -2.82
N VAL A 132 -8.58 -3.61 -2.61
CA VAL A 132 -9.58 -4.51 -2.02
C VAL A 132 -9.74 -5.78 -2.86
N VAL A 133 -9.96 -5.61 -4.17
CA VAL A 133 -10.08 -6.74 -5.12
C VAL A 133 -8.84 -7.61 -5.09
N SER A 134 -7.64 -7.02 -5.10
CA SER A 134 -6.38 -7.76 -5.03
C SER A 134 -6.28 -8.60 -3.76
N ILE A 135 -6.68 -8.06 -2.60
CA ILE A 135 -6.63 -8.80 -1.33
C ILE A 135 -7.65 -9.96 -1.36
N VAL A 136 -8.87 -9.72 -1.82
CA VAL A 136 -9.92 -10.75 -1.93
C VAL A 136 -9.49 -11.88 -2.87
N LEU A 137 -9.04 -11.55 -4.08
CA LEU A 137 -8.56 -12.54 -5.05
C LEU A 137 -7.33 -13.28 -4.54
N GLY A 138 -6.40 -12.59 -3.88
CA GLY A 138 -5.23 -13.22 -3.27
C GLY A 138 -5.60 -14.19 -2.15
N PHE A 139 -6.57 -13.83 -1.31
CA PHE A 139 -7.05 -14.71 -0.25
C PHE A 139 -7.83 -15.93 -0.80
N ASN A 140 -8.67 -15.73 -1.81
CA ASN A 140 -9.39 -16.81 -2.46
C ASN A 140 -8.44 -17.79 -3.16
N ALA A 141 -7.42 -17.28 -3.84
CA ALA A 141 -6.38 -18.10 -4.48
C ALA A 141 -5.67 -19.02 -3.47
N ILE A 142 -5.30 -18.52 -2.28
CA ILE A 142 -4.64 -19.39 -1.28
C ILE A 142 -5.60 -20.42 -0.69
N ARG A 143 -6.90 -20.12 -0.57
CA ARG A 143 -7.92 -21.11 -0.17
C ARG A 143 -8.09 -22.22 -1.21
N GLN A 144 -7.92 -21.89 -2.49
CA GLN A 144 -7.92 -22.85 -3.61
C GLN A 144 -6.57 -23.56 -3.79
N GLY A 145 -5.56 -23.28 -2.95
CA GLY A 145 -4.23 -23.87 -3.07
C GLY A 145 -3.36 -23.27 -4.18
N THR A 146 -3.81 -22.24 -4.90
CA THR A 146 -3.07 -21.61 -6.02
C THR A 146 -2.05 -20.57 -5.52
N VAL A 147 -0.96 -21.06 -4.91
CA VAL A 147 0.07 -20.23 -4.25
C VAL A 147 0.69 -19.16 -5.15
N ALA A 148 0.86 -19.44 -6.44
CA ALA A 148 1.42 -18.47 -7.40
C ALA A 148 0.49 -17.27 -7.58
N GLN A 149 -0.81 -17.51 -7.79
CA GLN A 149 -1.83 -16.47 -7.93
C GLN A 149 -1.99 -15.67 -6.63
N HIS A 150 -2.04 -16.35 -5.49
CA HIS A 150 -2.07 -15.71 -4.17
C HIS A 150 -0.96 -14.67 -4.03
N ARG A 151 0.29 -15.05 -4.33
CA ARG A 151 1.44 -14.16 -4.20
C ARG A 151 1.35 -12.96 -5.13
N ALA A 152 0.92 -13.17 -6.37
CA ALA A 152 0.80 -12.10 -7.35
C ALA A 152 -0.24 -11.07 -6.91
N TRP A 153 -1.41 -11.52 -6.47
CA TRP A 153 -2.48 -10.66 -5.96
C TRP A 153 -2.10 -9.93 -4.67
N MET A 154 -1.48 -10.61 -3.69
CA MET A 154 -1.02 -9.96 -2.47
C MET A 154 0.07 -8.92 -2.74
N MET A 155 0.93 -9.14 -3.74
CA MET A 155 1.96 -8.16 -4.13
C MET A 155 1.34 -6.90 -4.76
N ARG A 156 0.32 -7.06 -5.62
CA ARG A 156 -0.45 -5.93 -6.18
C ARG A 156 -1.13 -5.11 -5.10
N GLY A 157 -1.88 -5.78 -4.21
CA GLY A 157 -2.57 -5.12 -3.11
C GLY A 157 -1.61 -4.36 -2.19
N TYR A 158 -0.48 -4.97 -1.85
CA TYR A 158 0.54 -4.33 -1.02
C TYR A 158 1.21 -3.14 -1.73
N ALA A 159 1.52 -3.26 -3.02
CA ALA A 159 2.10 -2.19 -3.81
C ALA A 159 1.18 -0.96 -3.88
N ILE A 160 -0.13 -1.17 -4.02
CA ILE A 160 -1.12 -0.10 -3.98
C ILE A 160 -1.19 0.52 -2.57
N GLY A 161 -1.22 -0.30 -1.52
CA GLY A 161 -1.23 0.18 -0.13
C GLY A 161 0.00 0.99 0.25
N LEU A 162 1.14 0.73 -0.40
CA LEU A 162 2.37 1.50 -0.24
C LEU A 162 2.43 2.78 -1.10
N GLY A 163 1.38 3.07 -1.87
CA GLY A 163 1.32 4.19 -2.81
C GLY A 163 1.67 5.53 -2.16
N ALA A 164 1.14 5.80 -0.97
CA ALA A 164 1.40 7.04 -0.24
C ALA A 164 2.91 7.29 0.01
N GLY A 165 3.71 6.24 0.20
CA GLY A 165 5.16 6.36 0.36
C GLY A 165 5.84 6.90 -0.89
N THR A 166 5.52 6.33 -2.05
CA THR A 166 6.08 6.74 -3.35
C THR A 166 5.57 8.10 -3.80
N GLN A 167 4.32 8.43 -3.46
CA GLN A 167 3.70 9.71 -3.79
C GLN A 167 4.38 10.93 -3.17
N VAL A 168 5.08 10.75 -2.05
CA VAL A 168 5.91 11.82 -1.46
C VAL A 168 7.02 12.20 -2.43
N PHE A 169 7.71 11.21 -2.99
CA PHE A 169 8.82 11.45 -3.91
C PHE A 169 8.35 11.99 -5.25
N THR A 170 7.26 11.46 -5.81
CA THR A 170 6.75 11.97 -7.08
C THR A 170 6.29 13.42 -6.95
N GLN A 171 5.59 13.78 -5.85
CA GLN A 171 5.22 15.18 -5.60
C GLN A 171 6.43 16.07 -5.37
N MET A 172 7.36 15.67 -4.51
CA MET A 172 8.57 16.46 -4.21
C MET A 172 9.40 16.71 -5.47
N ILE A 173 9.68 15.68 -6.27
CA ILE A 173 10.47 15.81 -7.50
C ILE A 173 9.70 16.65 -8.54
N GLY A 174 8.39 16.42 -8.69
CA GLY A 174 7.57 17.21 -9.60
C GLY A 174 7.56 18.69 -9.23
N GLU A 175 7.46 19.01 -7.95
CA GLU A 175 7.49 20.39 -7.45
C GLU A 175 8.86 21.05 -7.66
N LEU A 176 9.97 20.34 -7.44
CA LEU A 176 11.31 20.86 -7.68
C LEU A 176 11.58 21.18 -9.16
N ILE A 177 10.98 20.43 -10.08
CA ILE A 177 11.20 20.58 -11.53
C ILE A 177 10.24 21.59 -12.16
N ALA A 178 8.96 21.54 -11.78
CA ALA A 178 7.88 22.27 -12.45
C ALA A 178 7.19 23.32 -11.56
N GLY A 179 7.64 23.49 -10.31
CA GLY A 179 7.01 24.39 -9.34
C GLY A 179 5.77 23.79 -8.68
N LYS A 180 5.07 24.61 -7.88
CA LYS A 180 3.92 24.19 -7.08
C LYS A 180 2.84 23.52 -7.97
N PRO A 181 2.47 22.25 -7.70
CA PRO A 181 1.48 21.55 -8.50
C PRO A 181 0.09 22.21 -8.43
N ASP A 182 -0.54 22.37 -9.58
CA ASP A 182 -1.99 22.59 -9.70
C ASP A 182 -2.78 21.29 -9.46
N GLU A 183 -4.10 21.34 -9.62
CA GLU A 183 -4.99 20.20 -9.39
C GLU A 183 -4.68 18.99 -10.27
N VAL A 184 -4.44 19.21 -11.57
CA VAL A 184 -4.23 18.15 -12.56
C VAL A 184 -2.84 17.54 -12.39
N SER A 185 -1.81 18.37 -12.34
CA SER A 185 -0.43 17.93 -12.13
C SER A 185 -0.28 17.19 -10.81
N ARG A 186 -0.91 17.65 -9.73
CA ARG A 186 -0.93 16.92 -8.45
C ARG A 186 -1.57 15.54 -8.60
N ALA A 187 -2.72 15.46 -9.26
CA ALA A 187 -3.40 14.18 -9.49
C ALA A 187 -2.50 13.22 -10.29
N LEU A 188 -1.82 13.71 -11.32
CA LEU A 188 -0.88 12.93 -12.14
C LEU A 188 0.34 12.47 -11.34
N LEU A 189 0.95 13.34 -10.53
CA LEU A 189 2.08 12.98 -9.66
C LEU A 189 1.66 11.93 -8.62
N MET A 190 0.46 12.04 -8.04
CA MET A 190 -0.08 11.03 -7.14
C MET A 190 -0.37 9.71 -7.88
N GLY A 191 -0.97 9.79 -9.07
CA GLY A 191 -1.22 8.68 -9.99
C GLY A 191 0.05 7.91 -10.32
N ALA A 192 1.12 8.63 -10.68
CA ALA A 192 2.43 8.08 -10.98
C ALA A 192 2.98 7.24 -9.81
N GLY A 193 2.78 7.67 -8.56
CA GLY A 193 3.22 6.90 -7.39
C GLY A 193 2.61 5.50 -7.33
N TRP A 194 1.30 5.37 -7.59
CA TRP A 194 0.65 4.06 -7.66
C TRP A 194 1.11 3.25 -8.88
N VAL A 195 1.21 3.89 -10.05
CA VAL A 195 1.64 3.23 -11.29
C VAL A 195 3.07 2.69 -11.17
N ILE A 196 3.99 3.46 -10.60
CA ILE A 196 5.38 3.04 -10.33
C ILE A 196 5.40 1.81 -9.42
N ASN A 197 4.64 1.84 -8.31
CA ASN A 197 4.57 0.70 -7.39
C ASN A 197 4.04 -0.57 -8.07
N LEU A 198 2.96 -0.44 -8.85
CA LEU A 198 2.41 -1.56 -9.60
C LEU A 198 3.36 -2.06 -10.69
N ALA A 199 4.05 -1.17 -11.39
CA ALA A 199 5.04 -1.56 -12.40
C ALA A 199 6.18 -2.39 -11.76
N VAL A 200 6.70 -1.97 -10.61
CA VAL A 200 7.69 -2.72 -9.84
C VAL A 200 7.14 -4.07 -9.38
N ALA A 201 5.89 -4.12 -8.90
CA ALA A 201 5.23 -5.35 -8.50
C ALA A 201 5.05 -6.32 -9.68
N GLU A 202 4.55 -5.85 -10.83
CA GLU A 202 4.36 -6.66 -12.03
C GLU A 202 5.69 -7.18 -12.57
N TRP A 203 6.72 -6.34 -12.60
CA TRP A 203 8.05 -6.75 -12.98
C TRP A 203 8.55 -7.89 -12.07
N ALA A 204 8.40 -7.76 -10.75
CA ALA A 204 8.80 -8.80 -9.80
C ALA A 204 8.00 -10.10 -9.96
N ILE A 205 6.69 -10.01 -10.23
CA ILE A 205 5.81 -11.16 -10.50
C ILE A 205 6.28 -11.89 -11.77
N ARG A 206 6.45 -11.17 -12.88
CA ARG A 206 6.83 -11.74 -14.19
C ARG A 206 8.23 -12.34 -14.17
N HIS A 207 9.19 -11.67 -13.53
CA HIS A 207 10.57 -12.16 -13.44
C HIS A 207 10.64 -13.48 -12.66
N ARG A 208 9.82 -13.61 -11.61
CA ARG A 208 9.74 -14.84 -10.82
C ARG A 208 9.11 -16.00 -11.60
N SER A 209 8.04 -15.74 -12.36
CA SER A 209 7.40 -16.75 -13.21
C SER A 209 8.35 -17.28 -14.29
N ARG A 210 9.10 -16.40 -14.96
CA ARG A 210 10.13 -16.80 -15.94
C ARG A 210 11.20 -17.70 -15.33
N LYS A 211 11.68 -17.38 -14.13
CA LYS A 211 12.70 -18.20 -13.45
C LYS A 211 12.19 -19.59 -13.04
N GLN A 212 10.91 -19.70 -12.68
CA GLN A 212 10.28 -20.98 -12.36
C GLN A 212 10.02 -21.85 -13.60
N GLN A 213 9.76 -21.23 -14.76
CA GLN A 213 9.63 -21.92 -16.05
C GLN A 213 10.98 -22.36 -16.63
N ALA A 214 12.02 -21.53 -16.53
CA ALA A 214 13.36 -21.83 -17.04
C ALA A 214 14.08 -22.95 -16.26
N PHE A 215 13.71 -23.16 -14.99
CA PHE A 215 14.21 -24.26 -14.17
C PHE A 215 13.04 -24.98 -13.49
N PRO A 216 12.28 -25.80 -14.25
CA PRO A 216 11.27 -26.65 -13.65
C PRO A 216 11.98 -27.58 -12.66
N ASN A 217 11.43 -27.69 -11.45
CA ASN A 217 12.02 -28.46 -10.37
C ASN A 217 12.25 -29.91 -10.84
N ARG A 218 13.51 -30.33 -11.06
CA ARG A 218 13.87 -31.72 -11.36
C ARG A 218 13.77 -32.57 -10.09
N THR A 219 12.56 -32.74 -9.58
CA THR A 219 12.23 -33.71 -8.52
C THR A 219 10.78 -34.13 -8.73
N ALA A 220 10.59 -34.94 -9.76
CA ALA A 220 9.40 -35.75 -9.99
C ALA A 220 9.87 -36.98 -10.80
N ILE A 221 10.59 -37.86 -10.12
CA ILE A 221 10.69 -39.30 -10.39
C ILE A 221 10.57 -39.96 -9.03
#